data_AF-A0A848KPZ1-F1
#
_entry.id   AF-A0A848KPZ1-F1
#
_cell.length_a   1.000
_cell.length_b   1.000
_cell.length_c   1.000
_cell.angle_alpha   90.00
_cell.angle_beta   90.00
_cell.angle_gamma   90.00
#
_symmetry.space_group_name_H-M   'P 1'
#
loop_
_entity.id
_entity.type
_entity.pdbx_description
1 polymer ?
#
loop_
_entity_poly.entity_id
_entity_poly.type
_entity_poly.pdbx_seq_one_letter_code
_entity_poly.pdbx_strand_id
1 'polypeptide(L)' 'MNIKNPEVYELARRLADATGQSLTEAVADALRTRLDIAFADERRQRIEVLLDEMKDLAHKIPPNATDDLYDEHTGLPR' A
#
# COMPACT_ATOMS: atom_id res chain seq x y z
N MET A 1 -14.29 1.75 26.56
CA MET A 1 -14.73 2.15 25.21
C MET A 1 -16.14 2.71 25.29
N ASN A 2 -16.44 3.90 24.75
CA ASN A 2 -17.77 4.52 24.84
C ASN A 2 -18.35 4.78 23.45
N ILE A 3 -19.07 3.79 22.91
CA ILE A 3 -19.76 3.92 21.62
C ILE A 3 -21.14 4.50 21.89
N LYS A 4 -21.37 5.76 21.48
CA LYS A 4 -22.65 6.46 21.72
C LYS A 4 -23.72 6.15 20.67
N ASN A 5 -23.34 5.56 19.55
CA ASN A 5 -24.28 5.14 18.51
C ASN A 5 -24.77 3.71 18.82
N PRO A 6 -26.08 3.49 19.06
CA PRO A 6 -26.62 2.19 19.41
C PRO A 6 -26.44 1.14 18.31
N GLU A 7 -26.50 1.53 17.04
CA GLU A 7 -26.28 0.61 15.91
C GLU A 7 -24.84 0.07 15.92
N VAL A 8 -23.87 0.95 16.14
CA VAL A 8 -22.44 0.57 16.19
C VAL A 8 -22.17 -0.32 17.39
N TYR A 9 -22.83 -0.06 18.52
CA TYR A 9 -22.73 -0.93 19.70
C TYR A 9 -23.26 -2.34 19.42
N GLU A 10 -24.43 -2.47 18.79
CA GLU A 10 -25.01 -3.76 18.42
C GLU A 10 -24.13 -4.52 17.41
N LEU A 11 -23.56 -3.82 16.42
CA LEU A 11 -22.62 -4.42 15.49
C LEU A 11 -21.35 -4.93 16.19
N ALA A 12 -20.77 -4.11 17.07
CA ALA A 12 -19.60 -4.50 17.86
C ALA A 12 -19.90 -5.71 18.75
N ARG A 13 -21.09 -5.76 19.36
CA ARG A 13 -21.53 -6.86 20.21
C ARG A 13 -21.70 -8.16 19.42
N ARG A 14 -22.40 -8.10 18.29
CA ARG A 14 -22.56 -9.26 17.39
C ARG A 14 -21.22 -9.79 16.90
N LEU A 15 -20.27 -8.89 16.61
CA LEU A 15 -18.92 -9.27 16.21
C LEU A 15 -18.19 -9.99 17.35
N ALA A 16 -18.21 -9.43 18.55
CA ALA A 16 -17.60 -10.03 19.74
C ALA A 16 -18.20 -11.41 20.07
N ASP A 17 -19.52 -11.54 20.02
CA ASP A 17 -20.22 -12.80 20.24
C ASP A 17 -19.84 -13.86 19.18
N ALA A 18 -19.69 -13.45 17.92
CA ALA A 18 -19.31 -14.34 16.82
C ALA A 18 -17.83 -14.76 16.88
N THR A 19 -16.94 -13.90 17.36
CA THR A 19 -15.48 -14.18 17.44
C THR A 19 -15.04 -14.74 18.79
N GLY A 20 -15.91 -14.70 19.81
CA GLY A 20 -15.56 -15.09 21.18
C GLY A 20 -14.60 -14.13 21.88
N GLN A 21 -14.43 -12.92 21.33
CA GLN A 21 -13.53 -11.89 21.87
C GLN A 21 -14.28 -10.94 22.80
N SER A 22 -13.55 -10.14 23.58
CA SER A 22 -14.18 -9.00 24.24
C SER A 22 -14.63 -7.95 23.21
N LEU A 23 -15.62 -7.13 23.57
CA LEU A 23 -16.12 -6.05 22.71
C LEU A 23 -15.00 -5.12 22.21
N THR A 24 -14.00 -4.85 23.05
CA THR A 24 -12.90 -3.95 22.70
C THR A 24 -11.89 -4.63 21.76
N GLU A 25 -11.58 -5.90 21.99
CA GLU A 25 -10.69 -6.68 21.09
C GLU A 25 -11.32 -6.85 19.71
N ALA A 26 -12.60 -7.25 19.65
CA ALA A 26 -13.33 -7.44 18.41
C ALA A 26 -13.33 -6.16 17.55
N VAL A 27 -13.58 -4.99 18.17
CA VAL A 27 -13.54 -3.72 17.44
C VAL A 27 -12.11 -3.32 17.06
N ALA A 28 -11.14 -3.49 17.95
CA ALA A 28 -9.75 -3.16 17.66
C ALA A 28 -9.20 -3.97 16.47
N ASP A 29 -9.50 -5.27 16.43
CA ASP A 29 -9.07 -6.16 15.35
C ASP A 29 -9.78 -5.86 14.04
N ALA A 30 -11.09 -5.57 14.07
CA ALA A 30 -11.83 -5.17 12.87
C ALA A 30 -11.28 -3.86 12.28
N LEU A 31 -10.99 -2.87 13.14
CA LEU A 31 -10.41 -1.59 12.71
C LEU A 31 -9.01 -1.79 12.14
N ARG A 32 -8.16 -2.57 12.81
CA ARG A 32 -6.80 -2.87 12.33
C ARG A 32 -6.85 -3.56 10.96
N THR A 33 -7.68 -4.60 10.83
CA THR A 33 -7.87 -5.32 9.56
C THR A 33 -8.33 -4.37 8.44
N ARG A 34 -9.28 -3.47 8.73
CA ARG A 34 -9.80 -2.54 7.73
C ARG A 34 -8.76 -1.49 7.32
N LEU A 35 -7.97 -1.01 8.27
CA LEU A 35 -6.86 -0.08 8.00
C LEU A 35 -5.74 -0.75 7.19
N ASP A 36 -5.38 -1.99 7.52
CA ASP A 36 -4.36 -2.74 6.78
C ASP A 36 -4.75 -2.93 5.31
N ILE A 37 -6.03 -3.25 5.05
CA ILE A 37 -6.56 -3.35 3.67
C ILE A 37 -6.50 -1.99 2.98
N ALA A 38 -7.01 -0.94 3.62
CA ALA A 38 -7.05 0.40 3.03
C ALA A 38 -5.63 0.91 2.68
N PHE A 39 -4.66 0.75 3.57
CA PHE A 39 -3.28 1.17 3.33
C PHE A 39 -2.53 0.26 2.35
N ALA A 40 -2.89 -1.02 2.26
CA ALA A 40 -2.35 -1.89 1.22
C ALA A 40 -2.78 -1.43 -0.18
N ASP A 41 -4.04 -1.03 -0.34
CA ASP A 41 -4.57 -0.51 -1.59
C ASP A 41 -3.97 0.86 -1.94
N GLU A 42 -3.91 1.80 -1.00
CA GLU A 42 -3.28 3.11 -1.22
C GLU A 42 -1.81 2.99 -1.62
N ARG A 43 -1.05 2.12 -0.94
CA ARG A 43 0.36 1.88 -1.27
C ARG A 43 0.50 1.26 -2.65
N ARG A 44 -0.37 0.32 -3.03
CA ARG A 44 -0.36 -0.28 -4.36
C ARG A 44 -0.63 0.77 -5.44
N GLN A 45 -1.68 1.56 -5.27
CA GLN A 45 -2.02 2.65 -6.18
C GLN A 45 -0.87 3.64 -6.32
N ARG A 46 -0.22 4.01 -5.22
CA ARG A 46 0.94 4.91 -5.24
C ARG A 46 2.13 4.32 -5.98
N ILE A 47 2.40 3.02 -5.82
CA ILE A 47 3.45 2.32 -6.58
C ILE A 47 3.11 2.28 -8.07
N GLU A 48 1.85 2.00 -8.42
CA GLU A 48 1.40 1.97 -9.81
C GLU A 48 1.59 3.33 -10.49
N VAL A 49 1.22 4.43 -9.83
CA VAL A 49 1.45 5.80 -10.33
C VAL A 49 2.95 6.08 -10.54
N LEU A 50 3.79 5.73 -9.56
CA LEU A 50 5.24 5.93 -9.69
C LEU A 50 5.84 5.10 -10.82
N LEU A 51 5.39 3.85 -11.01
CA LEU A 51 5.85 3.00 -12.10
C LEU A 51 5.43 3.55 -13.48
N ASP A 52 4.24 4.14 -13.56
CA ASP A 52 3.76 4.79 -14.78
C ASP A 52 4.62 6.02 -15.13
N GLU A 53 4.86 6.89 -14.14
CA GLU A 53 5.75 8.05 -14.28
C GLU A 53 7.18 7.64 -14.69
N MET A 54 7.71 6.57 -14.08
CA MET A 54 9.03 6.04 -14.42
C MET A 54 9.09 5.47 -15.84
N LYS A 55 8.04 4.77 -16.29
CA LYS A 55 7.95 4.29 -17.68
C LYS A 55 7.91 5.44 -18.67
N ASP A 56 7.14 6.48 -18.39
CA ASP A 56 7.06 7.67 -19.23
C ASP A 56 8.40 8.39 -19.33
N LEU A 57 9.14 8.47 -18.21
CA LEU A 57 10.49 9.03 -18.21
C LEU A 57 11.46 8.14 -19.00
N ALA A 58 11.40 6.82 -18.82
CA ALA A 58 12.26 5.86 -19.52
C ALA A 58 12.06 5.90 -21.04
N HIS A 59 10.82 6.08 -21.54
CA HIS A 59 10.56 6.25 -22.97
C HIS A 59 11.21 7.49 -23.59
N LYS A 60 11.55 8.50 -22.77
CA LYS A 60 12.23 9.71 -23.22
C LYS A 60 13.76 9.58 -23.23
N ILE A 61 14.30 8.51 -22.63
CA ILE A 61 15.73 8.23 -22.64
C ILE A 61 16.05 7.42 -23.90
N PRO A 62 16.92 7.91 -24.79
CA PRO A 62 17.31 7.14 -25.96
C PRO A 62 18.06 5.86 -25.54
N PRO A 63 17.89 4.74 -26.25
CA PRO A 63 18.44 3.45 -25.85
C PRO A 63 19.98 3.41 -25.73
N ASN A 64 20.66 4.37 -26.33
CA ASN A 64 22.11 4.56 -26.32
C ASN A 64 22.58 5.75 -25.47
N ALA A 65 21.76 6.22 -24.53
CA ALA A 65 22.04 7.42 -23.72
C ALA A 65 23.31 7.36 -22.85
N THR A 66 23.94 6.19 -22.76
CA THR A 66 25.16 5.97 -21.96
C THR A 66 26.36 5.50 -22.79
N ASP A 67 26.20 5.34 -24.11
CA ASP A 67 27.24 4.77 -24.98
C ASP A 67 28.50 5.66 -25.04
N ASP A 68 28.34 6.96 -24.79
CA ASP A 68 29.42 7.93 -24.73
C ASP A 68 30.17 7.96 -23.39
N LEU A 69 29.58 7.39 -22.33
CA LEU A 69 30.15 7.36 -20.98
C LEU A 69 31.09 6.17 -20.75
N TYR A 70 30.99 5.13 -21.58
CA TYR A 70 31.80 3.92 -21.46
C TYR A 70 32.64 3.69 -22.72
N ASP A 71 33.79 3.07 -22.56
CA ASP A 71 34.62 2.62 -23.67
C ASP A 71 34.07 1.32 -24.26
N GLU A 72 33.87 1.27 -25.58
CA GLU A 72 33.20 0.15 -26.26
C GLU A 72 34.01 -1.16 -26.22
N HIS A 73 35.34 -1.07 -26.09
CA HIS A 73 36.23 -2.24 -26.13
C HIS A 73 36.47 -2.83 -24.74
N THR A 74 36.50 -1.99 -23.71
CA THR A 74 36.82 -2.37 -22.33
C THR A 74 35.61 -2.40 -21.41
N GLY A 75 34.52 -1.70 -21.77
CA GLY A 75 33.31 -1.55 -20.96
C GLY A 75 33.52 -0.70 -19.70
N LEU A 76 34.68 -0.06 -19.55
CA LEU A 76 35.00 0.80 -18.42
C LEU A 76 34.51 2.24 -18.66
N PRO A 77 34.19 3.01 -17.61
CA PRO A 77 33.94 4.44 -17.75
C PRO A 77 35.13 5.13 -18.42
N ARG A 78 34.84 6.02 -19.37
CA ARG A 78 35.86 6.86 -20.02
C ARG A 78 36.47 7.89 -19.07
#